data_AF-A0A1V0NIG8-F1
#
_entry.id   AF-A0A1V0NIG8-F1
#
_cell.length_a   1.000
_cell.length_b   1.000
_cell.length_c   1.000
_cell.angle_alpha   90.00
_cell.angle_beta   90.00
_cell.angle_gamma   90.00
#
_symmetry.space_group_name_H-M   'P 1'
#
loop_
_entity.id
_entity.type
_entity.pdbx_description
1 polymer ?
#
loop_
_entity_poly.entity_id
_entity_poly.type
_entity_poly.pdbx_seq_one_letter_code
_entity_poly.pdbx_strand_id
1 'polypeptide(L)'
;MGTYQITHVRVSDNNATSTEKITDVRLAGNYADCTVAQIIKYLENNNDFFYTTAYQTAKSFIEVATSSLGNKYIRTKANYTTKDNLLSLPRF
;
A
#
# COMPACT_ATOMS: atom_id res chain seq x y z
N MET A 1 9.68 -0.06 -16.23
CA MET A 1 9.74 0.25 -14.79
C MET A 1 8.85 1.46 -14.56
N GLY A 2 7.77 1.33 -13.79
CA GLY A 2 6.85 2.43 -13.48
C GLY A 2 6.82 2.73 -11.99
N THR A 3 6.42 3.97 -11.65
CA THR A 3 6.20 4.39 -10.27
C THR A 3 4.78 4.89 -10.12
N TYR A 4 4.00 4.25 -9.26
CA TYR A 4 2.55 4.50 -9.12
C TYR A 4 2.22 5.04 -7.73
N GLN A 5 1.33 6.02 -7.67
CA GLN A 5 0.86 6.57 -6.41
C GLN A 5 -0.41 5.85 -5.96
N ILE A 6 -0.43 5.36 -4.72
CA ILE A 6 -1.62 4.89 -4.05
C ILE A 6 -2.29 6.09 -3.36
N THR A 7 -3.60 6.21 -3.56
CA THR A 7 -4.40 7.32 -3.01
C THR A 7 -5.42 6.87 -1.99
N HIS A 8 -5.96 5.66 -2.16
CA HIS A 8 -6.96 5.09 -1.26
C HIS A 8 -6.69 3.60 -1.05
N VAL A 9 -7.19 3.07 0.07
CA VAL A 9 -7.12 1.65 0.41
C VAL A 9 -8.51 1.10 0.71
N ARG A 10 -8.77 -0.13 0.27
CA ARG A 10 -9.91 -0.90 0.73
C ARG A 10 -9.42 -1.92 1.76
N VAL A 11 -10.17 -2.05 2.84
CA VAL A 11 -9.89 -3.02 3.90
C VAL A 11 -11.02 -4.04 3.99
N SER A 12 -10.69 -5.25 4.42
CA SER A 12 -11.67 -6.34 4.60
C SER A 12 -12.70 -6.05 5.70
N ASP A 13 -12.36 -5.16 6.64
CA ASP A 13 -13.20 -4.77 7.77
C ASP A 13 -12.97 -3.30 8.14
N ASN A 14 -14.03 -2.56 8.46
CA ASN A 14 -13.94 -1.13 8.76
C ASN A 14 -13.23 -0.81 10.10
N ASN A 15 -13.00 -1.78 10.97
CA ASN A 15 -12.22 -1.61 12.18
C ASN A 15 -10.79 -2.17 12.03
N ALA A 16 -10.37 -2.52 10.81
CA ALA A 16 -9.03 -3.03 10.56
C ALA A 16 -7.94 -2.04 10.99
N THR A 17 -7.04 -2.52 11.86
CA THR A 17 -5.87 -1.79 12.38
C THR A 17 -4.54 -2.34 11.87
N SER A 18 -4.56 -3.39 11.05
CA SER A 18 -3.37 -4.01 10.44
C SER A 18 -3.40 -3.88 8.91
N THR A 19 -2.24 -3.61 8.32
CA THR A 19 -2.06 -3.53 6.86
C THR A 19 -2.30 -4.86 6.15
N GLU A 20 -2.23 -5.98 6.87
CA GLU A 20 -2.62 -7.31 6.36
C GLU A 20 -4.11 -7.39 5.95
N LYS A 21 -4.94 -6.45 6.42
CA LYS A 21 -6.37 -6.41 6.09
C LYS A 21 -6.68 -5.56 4.86
N ILE A 22 -5.68 -4.93 4.24
CA ILE A 22 -5.86 -4.23 2.97
C ILE A 22 -6.10 -5.27 1.88
N THR A 23 -7.17 -5.12 1.12
CA THR A 23 -7.55 -6.03 0.03
C THR A 23 -7.27 -5.42 -1.33
N ASP A 24 -7.49 -4.12 -1.46
CA ASP A 24 -7.38 -3.37 -2.71
C ASP A 24 -6.80 -1.98 -2.45
N VAL A 25 -6.23 -1.40 -3.50
CA VAL A 25 -5.74 -0.04 -3.52
C VAL A 25 -6.24 0.69 -4.75
N ARG A 26 -6.46 1.99 -4.61
CA ARG A 26 -6.74 2.89 -5.74
C ARG A 26 -5.48 3.64 -6.10
N LEU A 27 -5.09 3.57 -7.36
CA LEU A 27 -3.96 4.31 -7.89
C LEU A 27 -4.38 5.72 -8.34
N ALA A 28 -3.47 6.68 -8.27
CA ALA A 28 -3.67 8.02 -8.83
C ALA A 28 -3.66 7.95 -10.36
N GLY A 29 -4.52 8.75 -10.98
CA GLY A 29 -4.82 8.62 -12.41
C GLY A 29 -6.03 7.71 -12.62
N ASN A 30 -6.64 7.74 -13.81
CA ASN A 30 -7.86 6.99 -14.12
C ASN A 30 -7.59 5.47 -14.30
N TYR A 31 -6.83 4.87 -13.39
CA TYR A 31 -6.57 3.43 -13.35
C TYR A 31 -7.70 2.70 -12.64
N ALA A 32 -7.88 1.43 -13.00
CA ALA A 32 -8.74 0.53 -12.24
C ALA A 32 -8.15 0.25 -10.85
N ASP A 33 -9.02 -0.04 -9.89
CA ASP A 33 -8.63 -0.48 -8.55
C ASP A 33 -7.83 -1.79 -8.66
N CYS A 34 -6.75 -1.88 -7.89
CA CYS A 34 -5.82 -3.01 -7.93
C CYS A 34 -5.88 -3.79 -6.63
N THR A 35 -6.03 -5.11 -6.71
CA THR A 35 -5.91 -6.01 -5.56
C THR A 35 -4.49 -6.00 -5.01
N VAL A 36 -4.32 -6.31 -3.72
CA VAL A 36 -2.99 -6.49 -3.11
C VAL A 36 -2.16 -7.55 -3.85
N ALA A 37 -2.79 -8.63 -4.34
CA ALA A 37 -2.11 -9.64 -5.14
C ALA A 37 -1.52 -9.07 -6.45
N GLN A 38 -2.25 -8.18 -7.13
CA GLN A 38 -1.74 -7.49 -8.32
C GLN A 38 -0.58 -6.55 -7.97
N ILE A 39 -0.70 -5.78 -6.88
CA ILE A 39 0.37 -4.88 -6.43
C ILE A 39 1.65 -5.65 -6.10
N ILE A 40 1.54 -6.77 -5.38
CA ILE A 40 2.67 -7.67 -5.08
C ILE A 40 3.33 -8.13 -6.38
N LYS A 41 2.55 -8.61 -7.35
CA LYS A 41 3.08 -9.04 -8.65
C LYS A 41 3.80 -7.88 -9.36
N TYR A 42 3.28 -6.65 -9.29
CA TYR A 42 3.92 -5.50 -9.91
C TYR A 42 5.22 -5.10 -9.20
N LEU A 43 5.27 -5.14 -7.87
CA LEU A 43 6.49 -4.93 -7.07
C LEU A 43 7.57 -5.97 -7.43
N GLU A 44 7.18 -7.25 -7.54
CA GLU A 44 8.09 -8.34 -7.96
C GLU A 44 8.59 -8.17 -9.41
N ASN A 45 7.86 -7.44 -10.26
CA ASN A 45 8.25 -7.08 -11.63
C ASN A 45 8.98 -5.73 -11.71
N ASN A 46 9.66 -5.31 -10.64
CA ASN A 46 10.43 -4.06 -10.54
C ASN A 46 9.59 -2.78 -10.70
N ASN A 47 8.29 -2.77 -10.38
CA ASN A 47 7.55 -1.50 -10.29
C ASN A 47 7.59 -0.98 -8.87
N ASP A 48 7.54 0.35 -8.72
CA ASP A 48 7.50 0.99 -7.41
C ASP A 48 6.12 1.56 -7.11
N PHE A 49 5.72 1.47 -5.86
CA PHE A 49 4.49 2.06 -5.36
C PHE A 49 4.80 2.95 -4.18
N PHE A 50 4.14 4.10 -4.14
CA PHE A 50 4.29 5.06 -3.06
C PHE A 50 2.96 5.72 -2.72
N TYR A 51 2.91 6.42 -1.61
CA TYR A 51 1.82 7.32 -1.27
C TYR A 51 2.37 8.61 -0.68
N THR A 52 1.54 9.64 -0.64
CA THR A 52 1.78 10.88 0.09
C THR A 52 0.64 11.06 1.08
N THR A 53 0.92 11.66 2.23
CA THR A 53 -0.13 11.98 3.22
C THR A 53 -0.30 13.49 3.27
N ALA A 54 -1.47 13.98 3.73
CA ALA A 54 -1.75 15.41 3.79
C ALA A 54 -0.69 16.21 4.59
N TYR A 55 -0.02 15.56 5.54
CA TYR A 55 1.01 16.16 6.40
C TYR A 55 2.45 15.82 5.99
N GLN A 56 2.66 14.97 4.98
CA GLN A 56 3.99 14.65 4.44
C GLN A 56 4.04 14.96 2.95
N THR A 57 4.91 15.91 2.59
CA THR A 57 5.31 16.21 1.21
C THR A 57 6.24 15.14 0.61
N ALA A 58 6.81 14.26 1.45
CA ALA A 58 7.69 13.17 1.00
C ALA A 58 6.89 11.95 0.52
N LYS A 59 7.44 11.24 -0.48
CA LYS A 59 6.91 9.96 -0.95
C LYS A 59 7.28 8.86 0.05
N SER A 60 6.27 8.15 0.54
CA SER A 60 6.45 6.93 1.33
C SER A 60 6.25 5.72 0.45
N PHE A 61 7.32 4.97 0.21
CA PHE A 61 7.29 3.76 -0.61
C PHE A 61 6.72 2.58 0.18
N ILE A 62 6.16 1.61 -0.54
CA ILE A 62 5.70 0.34 0.04
C ILE A 62 6.59 -0.82 -0.37
N GLU A 63 6.51 -1.91 0.40
CA GLU A 63 7.18 -3.17 0.11
C GLU A 63 6.25 -4.35 0.37
N VAL A 64 6.62 -5.51 -0.18
CA VAL A 64 5.97 -6.78 0.14
C VAL A 64 6.52 -7.28 1.48
N ALA A 65 5.62 -7.60 2.40
CA ALA A 65 5.95 -8.25 3.66
C ALA A 65 5.22 -9.59 3.77
N THR A 66 5.73 -10.44 4.64
CA THR A 66 5.16 -11.75 4.92
C THR A 66 4.79 -11.81 6.40
N SER A 67 3.54 -12.19 6.70
CA SER A 67 3.09 -12.32 8.08
C SER A 67 3.65 -13.59 8.71
N SER A 68 3.49 -13.75 10.03
CA SER A 68 3.91 -14.95 10.75
C SER A 68 3.23 -16.23 10.24
N LEU A 69 2.06 -16.10 9.62
CA LEU A 69 1.30 -17.20 9.01
C LEU A 69 1.70 -17.45 7.54
N GLY A 70 2.67 -16.72 6.99
CA GLY A 70 3.13 -16.87 5.61
C GLY A 70 2.35 -16.07 4.57
N ASN A 71 1.36 -15.28 4.98
CA ASN A 71 0.57 -14.48 4.04
C ASN A 71 1.35 -13.26 3.57
N LYS A 72 1.40 -13.04 2.25
CA LYS A 72 1.99 -11.83 1.67
C LYS A 72 0.99 -10.67 1.76
N TYR A 73 1.49 -9.51 2.17
CA TYR A 73 0.74 -8.26 2.23
C TYR A 73 1.65 -7.10 1.84
N ILE A 74 1.06 -5.92 1.62
CA ILE A 74 1.81 -4.69 1.38
C ILE A 74 1.86 -3.86 2.66
N ARG A 75 3.03 -3.26 2.91
CA ARG A 75 3.22 -2.33 4.03
C ARG A 75 4.09 -1.16 3.60
N THR A 76 4.06 -0.08 4.37
CA THR A 76 5.05 0.99 4.19
C THR A 76 6.46 0.43 4.40
N LYS A 77 7.37 0.72 3.46
CA LYS A 77 8.78 0.37 3.58
C LYS A 77 9.37 1.13 4.76
N ALA A 78 9.85 0.39 5.76
CA ALA A 78 10.41 0.98 6.96
C ALA A 78 11.62 1.86 6.61
N ASN A 79 11.58 3.14 6.97
CA ASN A 79 12.69 4.07 6.81
C ASN A 79 13.25 4.57 8.15
N TYR A 80 13.11 3.77 9.22
CA TYR A 80 13.51 4.07 10.61
C TYR A 80 12.84 5.30 11.25
N THR A 81 12.15 6.14 10.49
CA THR A 81 11.56 7.40 10.96
C THR A 81 10.04 7.43 10.90
N THR A 82 9.40 6.47 10.23
CA THR A 82 7.95 6.52 9.95
C THR A 82 7.25 5.21 10.33
N LYS A 83 6.22 5.31 11.17
CA LYS A 83 5.25 4.24 11.44
C LYS A 83 4.50 3.88 10.15
N ASP A 84 4.02 2.65 10.00
CA ASP A 84 3.26 2.22 8.82
C ASP A 84 2.00 3.08 8.64
N ASN A 85 2.02 4.02 7.69
CA ASN A 85 0.94 4.98 7.45
C ASN A 85 0.04 4.56 6.29
N LEU A 86 0.19 3.35 5.73
CA LEU A 86 -0.63 2.94 4.59
C LEU A 86 -2.13 2.88 4.94
N LEU A 87 -2.47 2.54 6.20
CA LEU A 87 -3.83 2.60 6.73
C LEU A 87 -4.35 4.02 7.00
N SER A 88 -3.50 5.05 6.93
CA SER A 88 -3.91 6.45 7.07
C SER A 88 -4.53 7.02 5.80
N LEU A 89 -4.41 6.30 4.68
CA LEU A 89 -5.02 6.70 3.43
C LEU A 89 -6.56 6.61 3.50
N PRO A 90 -7.29 7.50 2.80
CA PRO A 90 -8.73 7.41 2.72
C PRO A 90 -9.22 6.04 2.21
N ARG A 91 -10.41 5.65 2.64
CA ARG A 91 -11.03 4.37 2.26
C ARG A 91 -12.06 4.53 1.15
N PHE A 92 -12.35 3.44 0.41
CA PHE A 92 -13.30 3.42 -0.71
C PHE A 92 -14.00 2.06 -0.90
#